data_AF-A0A960ANP2-F1
#
_entry.id   AF-A0A960ANP2-F1
#
_cell.length_a   1.000
_cell.length_b   1.000
_cell.length_c   1.000
_cell.angle_alpha   90.00
_cell.angle_beta   90.00
_cell.angle_gamma   90.00
#
_symmetry.space_group_name_H-M   'P 1'
#
loop_
_entity.id
_entity.type
_entity.pdbx_description
1 polymer ?
#
loop_
_entity_poly.entity_id
_entity_poly.type
_entity_poly.pdbx_seq_one_letter_code
_entity_poly.pdbx_strand_id
1 'polypeptide(L)'
;MSTVTAPTQRTFFGHPAGLSTLFFTEFWERFSYYGMRALLVLYLVAPPDGATPPGPGLGMDTATASAIYGTYVALVYLFPLLGGWIADRMWGFRRAVLV
;
A
#
# COMPACT_ATOMS: atom_id res chain seq x y z
N MET A 1 1.84 -27.73 -44.98
CA MET A 1 0.80 -27.37 -44.00
C MET A 1 1.51 -27.13 -42.67
N SER A 2 1.90 -25.88 -42.40
CA SER A 2 2.77 -25.53 -41.27
C SER A 2 1.91 -25.25 -40.05
N THR A 3 1.96 -26.10 -39.03
CA THR A 3 1.27 -25.89 -37.76
C THR A 3 1.94 -24.75 -37.00
N VAL A 4 1.29 -23.60 -36.92
CA VAL A 4 1.68 -22.51 -36.02
C VAL A 4 1.40 -23.00 -34.59
N THR A 5 2.44 -23.42 -33.87
CA THR A 5 2.34 -23.74 -32.45
C THR A 5 1.97 -22.46 -31.70
N ALA A 6 0.77 -22.41 -31.11
CA ALA A 6 0.38 -21.30 -30.26
C ALA A 6 1.42 -21.11 -29.14
N PRO A 7 1.83 -19.87 -28.81
CA PRO A 7 2.83 -19.64 -27.78
C PRO A 7 2.31 -20.20 -26.45
N THR A 8 3.08 -21.08 -25.82
CA THR A 8 2.80 -21.58 -24.47
C THR A 8 2.68 -20.40 -23.52
N GLN A 9 1.46 -20.07 -23.09
CA GLN A 9 1.25 -19.00 -22.12
C GLN A 9 1.90 -19.40 -20.81
N ARG A 10 2.74 -18.52 -20.26
CA ARG A 10 3.25 -18.68 -18.91
C ARG A 10 2.08 -18.59 -17.93
N THR A 11 1.97 -19.57 -17.04
CA THR A 11 0.90 -19.64 -16.05
C THR A 11 1.48 -19.51 -14.64
N PHE A 12 0.67 -18.97 -13.72
CA PHE A 12 0.96 -18.90 -12.29
C PHE A 12 -0.19 -19.59 -11.57
N PHE A 13 0.04 -20.78 -11.01
CA PHE A 13 -1.00 -21.64 -10.43
C PHE A 13 -2.23 -21.85 -11.35
N GLY A 14 -2.01 -21.96 -12.67
CA GLY A 14 -3.09 -22.11 -13.66
C GLY A 14 -3.75 -20.81 -14.12
N HIS A 15 -3.37 -19.66 -13.57
CA HIS A 15 -3.83 -18.32 -13.99
C HIS A 15 -2.84 -17.62 -14.93
N PRO A 16 -3.24 -16.55 -15.63
CA PRO A 16 -2.33 -15.76 -16.46
C PRO A 16 -1.10 -15.28 -15.67
N ALA A 17 0.10 -15.37 -16.24
CA ALA A 17 1.34 -14.99 -15.54
C ALA A 17 1.35 -13.57 -14.96
N GLY A 18 0.62 -12.62 -15.55
CA GLY A 18 0.50 -11.26 -15.03
C GLY A 18 -0.12 -11.18 -13.63
N LEU A 19 -0.90 -12.18 -13.23
CA LEU A 19 -1.47 -12.26 -11.88
C LEU A 19 -0.37 -12.35 -10.81
N SER A 20 0.74 -13.02 -11.10
CA SER A 20 1.85 -13.13 -10.14
C SER A 20 2.41 -11.75 -9.77
N THR A 21 2.61 -10.88 -10.77
CA THR A 21 3.06 -9.50 -10.55
C THR A 21 2.05 -8.73 -9.72
N LEU A 22 0.77 -8.74 -10.09
CA LEU A 22 -0.28 -8.03 -9.35
C LEU A 22 -0.41 -8.54 -7.90
N PHE A 23 -0.32 -9.85 -7.70
CA PHE A 23 -0.38 -10.47 -6.39
C PHE A 23 0.74 -9.99 -5.49
N PHE A 24 2.00 -10.06 -5.94
CA PHE A 24 3.13 -9.62 -5.12
C PHE A 24 3.13 -8.10 -4.92
N THR A 25 2.75 -7.32 -5.94
CA THR A 25 2.60 -5.87 -5.79
C THR A 25 1.59 -5.53 -4.70
N GLU A 26 0.39 -6.10 -4.74
CA GLU A 26 -0.64 -5.87 -3.73
C GLU A 26 -0.22 -6.40 -2.35
N PHE A 27 0.41 -7.58 -2.31
CA PHE A 27 0.89 -8.16 -1.05
C PHE A 27 1.87 -7.22 -0.33
N TRP A 28 2.85 -6.67 -1.06
CA TRP A 28 3.83 -5.76 -0.47
C TRP A 28 3.24 -4.40 -0.08
N GLU A 29 2.29 -3.90 -0.87
CA GLU A 29 1.54 -2.68 -0.51
C GLU A 29 0.80 -2.91 0.81
N ARG A 30 0.06 -4.01 0.94
CA ARG A 30 -0.77 -4.30 2.13
C ARG A 30 0.11 -4.58 3.34
N PHE A 31 1.19 -5.33 3.16
CA PHE A 31 2.17 -5.57 4.21
C PHE A 31 2.72 -4.25 4.77
N SER A 32 3.15 -3.34 3.89
CA SER A 32 3.72 -2.05 4.30
C SER A 32 2.68 -1.15 4.96
N TYR A 33 1.46 -1.11 4.41
CA TYR A 33 0.35 -0.33 4.95
C TYR A 33 -0.04 -0.79 6.36
N TYR A 34 -0.31 -2.08 6.56
CA TYR A 34 -0.70 -2.60 7.87
C TYR A 34 0.45 -2.59 8.87
N GLY A 35 1.70 -2.82 8.42
CA GLY A 35 2.89 -2.71 9.26
C GLY A 35 3.08 -1.30 9.80
N MET A 36 2.98 -0.28 8.94
CA MET A 36 3.02 1.12 9.35
C MET A 36 1.86 1.44 10.30
N ARG A 37 0.63 1.03 9.97
CA ARG A 37 -0.57 1.29 10.77
C ARG A 37 -0.49 0.69 12.18
N ALA A 38 0.15 -0.46 12.33
CA ALA A 38 0.35 -1.12 13.63
C ALA A 38 1.32 -0.36 14.55
N LEU A 39 2.31 0.32 13.98
CA LEU A 39 3.37 1.00 14.74
C LEU A 39 3.19 2.52 14.84
N LEU A 40 2.43 3.14 13.94
CA LEU A 40 2.34 4.59 13.83
C LEU A 40 1.94 5.26 15.15
N VAL A 41 0.83 4.86 15.77
CA VAL A 41 0.36 5.49 17.02
C VAL A 41 1.33 5.24 18.17
N LEU A 42 1.94 4.05 18.23
CA LEU A 42 2.97 3.73 19.22
C LEU A 42 4.17 4.66 19.07
N TYR A 43 4.61 4.93 17.84
CA TYR A 43 5.69 5.87 17.54
C TYR A 43 5.33 7.32 17.87
N LEU A 44 4.12 7.77 17.54
CA LEU A 44 3.68 9.14 17.81
C LEU A 44 3.65 9.45 19.31
N VAL A 45 3.18 8.51 20.12
CA VAL A 45 3.04 8.67 21.58
C VAL A 45 4.35 8.38 22.32
N ALA A 46 5.22 7.54 21.77
CA ALA A 46 6.48 7.18 22.41
C ALA A 46 7.32 8.43 22.74
N PRO A 47 7.91 8.52 23.94
CA PRO A 47 8.71 9.67 24.32
C PRO A 47 9.95 9.90 23.43
N PRO A 48 10.42 11.14 23.27
CA PRO A 48 11.61 11.44 22.47
C PRO A 48 12.91 10.94 23.08
N ASP A 49 12.92 10.67 24.39
CA ASP A 49 14.11 10.22 25.13
C ASP A 49 14.56 8.79 24.78
N GLY A 50 13.71 8.03 24.08
CA GLY A 50 13.96 6.66 23.65
C GLY A 50 14.10 5.66 24.80
N ALA A 51 13.71 6.04 26.03
CA ALA A 51 13.91 5.24 27.22
C ALA A 51 12.81 4.17 27.39
N THR A 52 11.55 4.46 27.05
CA THR A 52 10.43 3.50 27.19
C THR A 52 9.26 3.89 26.28
N PRO A 53 8.95 3.15 25.18
CA PRO A 53 9.67 1.99 24.64
C PRO A 53 11.03 2.36 23.99
N PRO A 54 11.92 1.39 23.73
CA PRO A 54 13.20 1.64 23.09
C PRO A 54 13.05 2.25 21.69
N GLY A 55 13.71 3.39 21.47
CA GLY A 55 13.71 4.13 20.20
C GLY A 55 13.01 5.48 20.32
N PRO A 56 13.55 6.55 19.71
CA PRO A 56 12.98 7.89 19.84
C PRO A 56 11.61 7.98 19.14
N GLY A 57 10.58 8.41 19.88
CA GLY A 57 9.27 8.76 19.33
C GLY A 57 9.04 10.27 19.24
N LEU A 58 7.80 10.68 19.01
CA LEU A 58 7.43 12.11 18.91
C LEU A 58 6.88 12.72 20.20
N GLY A 59 6.60 11.92 21.22
CA GLY A 59 6.10 12.38 22.52
C GLY A 59 4.76 13.10 22.47
N MET A 60 3.91 12.80 21.49
CA MET A 60 2.59 13.40 21.34
C MET A 60 1.59 12.86 22.37
N ASP A 61 0.58 13.64 22.71
CA ASP A 61 -0.55 13.14 23.48
C ASP A 61 -1.39 12.16 22.63
N THR A 62 -2.05 11.23 23.32
CA THR A 62 -2.83 10.17 22.66
C THR A 62 -4.00 10.71 21.84
N ALA A 63 -4.60 11.84 22.25
CA ALA A 63 -5.72 12.42 21.52
C ALA A 63 -5.23 12.96 20.16
N THR A 64 -4.15 13.74 20.12
CA THR A 64 -3.55 14.20 18.87
C THR A 64 -3.07 13.04 17.99
N ALA A 65 -2.39 12.04 18.57
CA ALA A 65 -1.94 10.88 17.80
C ALA A 65 -3.11 10.10 17.15
N SER A 66 -4.22 9.94 17.87
CA SER A 66 -5.42 9.30 17.34
C SER A 66 -6.11 10.13 16.24
N ALA A 67 -6.10 11.47 16.37
CA ALA A 67 -6.65 12.37 15.37
C ALA A 67 -5.84 12.34 14.06
N ILE A 68 -4.50 12.32 14.16
CA ILE A 68 -3.60 12.15 13.00
C ILE A 68 -3.89 10.83 12.31
N TYR A 69 -3.94 9.74 13.06
CA TYR A 69 -4.22 8.41 12.52
C TYR A 69 -5.60 8.34 11.85
N GLY A 70 -6.65 8.88 12.48
CA GLY A 70 -8.00 8.91 11.93
C GLY A 70 -8.07 9.71 10.63
N THR A 71 -7.42 10.88 10.61
CA THR A 71 -7.33 11.72 9.40
C THR A 71 -6.57 11.01 8.29
N TYR A 72 -5.44 10.36 8.60
CA TYR A 72 -4.68 9.57 7.65
C TYR A 72 -5.56 8.47 7.02
N VAL A 73 -6.26 7.68 7.82
CA VAL A 73 -7.14 6.61 7.32
C VAL A 73 -8.26 7.19 6.44
N ALA A 74 -8.88 8.30 6.85
CA ALA A 74 -9.92 8.96 6.06
C ALA A 74 -9.38 9.39 4.68
N LEU A 75 -8.18 9.95 4.62
CA LEU A 75 -7.52 10.34 3.37
C LEU A 75 -7.17 9.13 2.49
N VAL A 76 -6.73 8.01 3.09
CA VAL A 76 -6.48 6.76 2.37
C VAL A 76 -7.76 6.21 1.71
N TYR A 77 -8.94 6.48 2.26
CA TYR A 77 -10.21 6.12 1.60
C TYR A 77 -10.68 7.18 0.58
N LEU A 78 -10.37 8.45 0.80
CA LEU A 78 -10.82 9.55 -0.05
C LEU A 78 -9.99 9.68 -1.34
N PHE A 79 -8.67 9.68 -1.23
CA PHE A 79 -7.77 9.91 -2.37
C PHE A 79 -7.85 8.86 -3.48
N PRO A 80 -8.12 7.56 -3.23
CA PRO A 80 -8.32 6.60 -4.31
C PRO A 80 -9.48 6.95 -5.24
N LEU A 81 -10.50 7.68 -4.77
CA LEU A 81 -11.58 8.15 -5.63
C LEU A 81 -11.04 9.12 -6.68
N LEU A 82 -10.19 10.06 -6.26
CA LEU A 82 -9.52 11.00 -7.15
C LEU A 82 -8.50 10.27 -8.04
N GLY A 83 -7.71 9.36 -7.48
CA GLY A 83 -6.71 8.57 -8.20
C GLY A 83 -7.33 7.68 -9.27
N GLY A 84 -8.46 7.04 -8.98
CA GLY A 84 -9.23 6.25 -9.94
C GLY A 84 -9.75 7.10 -11.10
N TRP A 85 -10.32 8.28 -10.81
CA TRP A 85 -10.76 9.20 -11.84
C TRP A 85 -9.61 9.67 -12.75
N ILE A 86 -8.42 9.96 -12.18
CA ILE A 86 -7.21 10.32 -12.95
C ILE A 86 -6.73 9.13 -13.79
N ALA A 87 -6.73 7.92 -13.23
CA ALA A 87 -6.32 6.71 -13.93
C ALA A 87 -7.23 6.44 -15.15
N ASP A 88 -8.54 6.64 -15.00
CA ASP A 88 -9.53 6.45 -16.06
C ASP A 88 -9.40 7.46 -17.20
N ARG A 89 -9.10 8.71 -16.87
CA ARG A 89 -9.21 9.84 -17.83
C ARG A 89 -7.88 10.26 -18.45
N MET A 90 -6.76 10.07 -17.75
CA MET A 90 -5.49 10.70 -18.13
C MET A 90 -4.34 9.72 -18.33
N TRP A 91 -4.11 8.81 -17.39
CA TRP A 91 -2.82 8.08 -17.32
C TRP A 91 -2.91 6.59 -17.62
N GLY A 92 -4.06 5.97 -17.43
CA GLY A 92 -4.25 4.52 -17.46
C GLY A 92 -3.74 3.83 -16.18
N PHE A 93 -4.36 2.70 -15.84
CA PHE A 93 -4.13 1.99 -14.57
C PHE A 93 -2.68 1.57 -14.32
N ARG A 94 -1.95 1.13 -15.35
CA ARG A 94 -0.55 0.70 -15.17
C ARG A 94 0.35 1.82 -14.68
N ARG A 95 0.17 3.05 -15.18
CA ARG A 95 0.97 4.21 -14.76
C ARG A 95 0.51 4.70 -13.39
N ALA A 96 -0.79 4.64 -13.11
CA ALA A 96 -1.34 5.01 -11.82
C ALA A 96 -0.83 4.11 -10.66
N VAL A 97 -0.55 2.82 -10.92
CA VAL A 97 0.02 1.91 -9.90
C VAL A 97 1.54 2.10 -9.72
N LEU A 98 2.22 2.65 -10.72
CA LEU A 98 3.69 2.78 -10.71
C LEU A 98 4.18 4.03 -9.98
N VAL A 99 3.32 5.04 -9.82
CA VAL A 99 3.61 6.32 -9.16
C VAL A 99 3.14 6.26 -7.72
#